data_AF-A0A1C3JSH3-F1
#
_entry.id   AF-A0A1C3JSH3-F1
#
_cell.length_a   1.000
_cell.length_b   1.000
_cell.length_c   1.000
_cell.angle_alpha   90.00
_cell.angle_beta   90.00
_cell.angle_gamma   90.00
#
_symmetry.space_group_name_H-M   'P 1'
#
loop_
_entity.id
_entity.type
_entity.pdbx_description
1 polymer ?
#
loop_
_entity_poly.entity_id
_entity_poly.type
_entity_poly.pdbx_seq_one_letter_code
_entity_poly.pdbx_strand_id
1 'polypeptide(L)'
;MQWLFQRTGEHWANERFAKDDWQGLQVFAIDGVIFRTPDTPDLQAHFGSASNATIKQSAYPLLRCVTLMNTHTHVILDAQVGDYRTAETPLAEAMLDKIPDRSIILLDRNFWSTNLMHTLMTRGNERHWLIPKRSNAVYEVVEEYGDGDALWRMTVSSQARKKNSGKRPANNTF
;
A
#
# COMPACT_ATOMS: atom_id res chain seq x y z
N MET A 1 12.47 -18.56 9.79
CA MET A 1 11.34 -17.74 10.28
C MET A 1 10.52 -17.12 9.15
N GLN A 2 11.11 -16.35 8.23
CA GLN A 2 10.37 -15.70 7.12
C GLN A 2 9.48 -16.67 6.31
N TRP A 3 10.02 -17.82 5.90
CA TRP A 3 9.24 -18.81 5.14
C TRP A 3 7.98 -19.27 5.89
N LEU A 4 8.10 -19.52 7.20
CA LEU A 4 6.96 -19.96 8.02
C LEU A 4 5.89 -18.88 8.09
N PHE A 5 6.31 -17.64 8.37
CA PHE A 5 5.41 -16.47 8.39
C PHE A 5 4.64 -16.33 7.07
N GLN A 6 5.35 -16.39 5.94
CA GLN A 6 4.73 -16.28 4.61
C GLN A 6 3.75 -17.42 4.35
N ARG A 7 4.11 -18.66 4.69
CA ARG A 7 3.22 -19.83 4.52
C ARG A 7 1.96 -19.74 5.36
N THR A 8 2.08 -19.33 6.62
CA THR A 8 0.92 -19.18 7.50
C THR A 8 0.04 -18.00 7.10
N GLY A 9 0.65 -16.89 6.67
CA GLY A 9 -0.07 -15.71 6.19
C GLY A 9 -0.84 -16.02 4.90
N GLU A 10 -0.20 -16.65 3.91
CA GLU A 10 -0.83 -17.08 2.66
C GLU A 10 -1.98 -18.05 2.89
N HIS A 11 -1.88 -18.92 3.90
CA HIS A 11 -2.94 -19.86 4.21
C HIS A 11 -4.12 -19.17 4.91
N TRP A 12 -3.88 -18.50 6.04
CA TRP A 12 -4.96 -18.02 6.91
C TRP A 12 -5.52 -16.65 6.52
N ALA A 13 -4.73 -15.74 5.95
CA ALA A 13 -5.25 -14.43 5.57
C ALA A 13 -6.20 -14.49 4.37
N ASN A 14 -6.11 -15.57 3.58
CA ASN A 14 -6.98 -15.82 2.43
C ASN A 14 -8.20 -16.67 2.76
N GLU A 15 -8.30 -17.22 3.98
CA GLU A 15 -9.51 -17.94 4.41
C GLU A 15 -10.73 -17.01 4.35
N ARG A 16 -11.86 -17.56 3.91
CA ARG A 16 -13.13 -16.85 3.83
C ARG A 16 -14.07 -17.43 4.87
N PHE A 17 -14.47 -16.61 5.83
CA PHE A 17 -15.53 -16.98 6.77
C PHE A 17 -16.88 -16.48 6.29
N ALA A 18 -17.97 -17.08 6.78
CA ALA A 18 -19.31 -16.59 6.44
C ALA A 18 -19.46 -15.14 6.96
N LYS A 19 -19.84 -14.21 6.07
CA LYS A 19 -19.97 -12.76 6.34
C LYS A 19 -18.63 -11.99 6.51
N ASP A 20 -17.54 -12.58 6.03
CA ASP A 20 -16.18 -11.99 6.03
C ASP A 20 -15.90 -11.14 4.77
N ASP A 21 -16.88 -11.02 3.87
CA ASP A 21 -16.74 -10.25 2.64
C ASP A 21 -17.60 -9.00 2.63
N TRP A 22 -17.13 -7.99 1.90
CA TRP A 22 -17.88 -6.81 1.54
C TRP A 22 -18.30 -6.95 0.08
N GLN A 23 -19.59 -7.16 -0.18
CA GLN A 23 -20.13 -7.36 -1.54
C GLN A 23 -19.41 -8.48 -2.32
N GLY A 24 -19.00 -9.57 -1.65
CA GLY A 24 -18.25 -10.67 -2.27
C GLY A 24 -16.73 -10.46 -2.36
N LEU A 25 -16.23 -9.30 -1.92
CA LEU A 25 -14.81 -8.94 -1.92
C LEU A 25 -14.18 -9.12 -0.54
N GLN A 26 -12.99 -9.72 -0.45
CA GLN A 26 -12.21 -9.73 0.78
C GLN A 26 -11.59 -8.35 1.02
N VAL A 27 -11.60 -7.90 2.27
CA VAL A 27 -11.10 -6.57 2.65
C VAL A 27 -9.70 -6.70 3.23
N PHE A 28 -8.75 -6.04 2.57
CA PHE A 28 -7.36 -5.95 3.02
C PHE A 28 -6.99 -4.50 3.31
N ALA A 29 -5.98 -4.28 4.15
CA ALA A 29 -5.38 -2.97 4.36
C ALA A 29 -3.87 -3.05 4.13
N ILE A 30 -3.32 -1.99 3.55
CA ILE A 30 -1.88 -1.75 3.57
C ILE A 30 -1.61 -0.54 4.47
N ASP A 31 -0.78 -0.74 5.48
CA ASP A 31 -0.39 0.32 6.41
C ASP A 31 1.08 0.23 6.82
N GLY A 32 1.67 1.39 7.10
CA GLY A 32 3.05 1.57 7.52
C GLY A 32 3.18 1.79 9.02
N VAL A 33 4.22 1.20 9.61
CA VAL A 33 4.59 1.38 11.01
C VAL A 33 6.10 1.57 11.13
N ILE A 34 6.50 2.41 12.09
CA ILE A 34 7.90 2.62 12.43
C ILE A 34 8.17 2.03 13.82
N PHE A 35 9.11 1.11 13.89
CA PHE A 35 9.58 0.50 15.13
C PHE A 35 10.93 1.11 15.54
N ARG A 36 11.13 1.26 16.85
CA ARG A 36 12.46 1.53 17.40
C ARG A 36 13.17 0.20 17.61
N THR A 37 14.42 0.13 17.21
CA THR A 37 15.27 -1.04 17.49
C THR A 37 16.20 -0.75 18.67
N PRO A 38 16.85 -1.77 19.26
CA PRO A 38 17.95 -1.54 20.19
C PRO A 38 19.03 -0.64 19.57
N ASP A 39 19.62 0.22 20.39
CA ASP A 39 20.72 1.09 19.99
C ASP A 39 22.03 0.29 19.93
N THR A 40 22.38 -0.15 18.73
CA THR A 40 23.63 -0.85 18.45
C THR A 40 24.24 -0.29 17.16
N PRO A 41 25.58 -0.26 17.04
CA PRO A 41 26.24 0.26 15.84
C PRO A 41 25.76 -0.40 14.54
N ASP A 42 25.54 -1.72 14.56
CA ASP A 42 25.10 -2.49 13.38
C ASP A 42 23.69 -2.10 12.93
N LEU A 43 22.74 -2.01 13.87
CA LEU A 43 21.37 -1.58 13.57
C LEU A 43 21.30 -0.11 13.17
N GLN A 44 22.16 0.71 13.77
CA GLN A 44 22.28 2.12 13.41
C GLN A 44 22.80 2.31 11.98
N ALA A 45 23.77 1.50 11.56
CA ALA A 45 24.30 1.49 10.19
C ALA A 45 23.27 0.94 9.19
N HIS A 46 22.49 -0.08 9.56
CA HIS A 46 21.53 -0.72 8.68
C HIS A 46 20.21 0.06 8.52
N PHE A 47 19.53 0.38 9.63
CA PHE A 47 18.21 1.01 9.60
C PHE A 47 18.25 2.53 9.61
N GLY A 48 19.34 3.13 10.12
CA GLY A 48 19.44 4.57 10.27
C GLY A 48 18.50 5.14 11.33
N SER A 49 18.53 6.46 11.50
CA SER A 49 17.74 7.19 12.50
C SER A 49 17.11 8.42 11.88
N ALA A 50 16.03 8.90 12.50
CA ALA A 50 15.48 10.21 12.17
C ALA A 50 16.50 11.30 12.52
N SER A 51 16.67 12.27 11.63
CA SER A 51 17.44 13.49 11.88
C SER A 51 16.66 14.67 11.31
N ASN A 52 16.57 15.78 12.05
CA ASN A 52 15.99 17.02 11.57
C ASN A 52 16.80 18.23 12.08
N ALA A 53 16.40 19.45 11.73
CA ALA A 53 17.15 20.65 12.11
C ALA A 53 17.27 20.87 13.64
N THR A 54 16.33 20.31 14.41
CA THR A 54 16.26 20.45 15.89
C THR A 54 16.91 19.26 16.60
N ILE A 55 16.82 18.07 16.01
CA ILE A 55 17.36 16.80 16.51
C ILE A 55 18.46 16.36 15.55
N LYS A 56 19.72 16.55 15.97
CA LYS A 56 20.88 16.10 15.18
C LYS A 56 20.75 14.64 14.74
N GLN A 57 20.32 13.76 15.65
CA GLN A 57 19.98 12.36 15.37
C GLN A 57 19.11 11.79 16.50
N SER A 58 18.08 11.00 16.14
CA SER A 58 17.28 10.22 17.09
C SER A 58 18.16 9.21 17.82
N ALA A 59 17.91 9.03 19.12
CA ALA A 59 18.69 8.15 20.00
C ALA A 59 18.60 6.66 19.64
N TYR A 60 17.58 6.25 18.87
CA TYR A 60 17.39 4.87 18.46
C TYR A 60 17.27 4.74 16.94
N PRO A 61 17.83 3.67 16.34
CA PRO A 61 17.56 3.33 14.96
C PRO A 61 16.09 3.00 14.74
N LEU A 62 15.61 3.32 13.54
CA LEU A 62 14.20 3.24 13.19
C LEU A 62 14.00 2.28 12.02
N LEU A 63 13.29 1.20 12.28
CA LEU A 63 12.88 0.21 11.30
C LEU A 63 11.52 0.60 10.74
N ARG A 64 11.38 0.67 9.42
CA ARG A 64 10.09 0.86 8.77
C ARG A 64 9.55 -0.48 8.33
N CYS A 65 8.29 -0.77 8.66
CA CYS A 65 7.59 -1.95 8.20
C CYS A 65 6.28 -1.53 7.54
N VAL A 66 5.98 -2.10 6.38
CA VAL A 66 4.68 -1.95 5.72
C VAL A 66 4.04 -3.33 5.66
N THR A 67 2.79 -3.42 6.09
CA THR A 67 2.08 -4.69 6.22
C THR A 67 0.89 -4.74 5.28
N LEU A 68 0.58 -5.93 4.77
CA LEU A 68 -0.64 -6.26 4.08
C LEU A 68 -1.45 -7.19 4.99
N MET A 69 -2.60 -6.73 5.48
CA MET A 69 -3.40 -7.44 6.48
C MET A 69 -4.83 -7.65 5.99
N ASN A 70 -5.40 -8.83 6.24
CA ASN A 70 -6.85 -9.03 6.14
C ASN A 70 -7.52 -8.29 7.32
N THR A 71 -8.41 -7.33 7.03
CA THR A 71 -8.95 -6.43 8.06
C THR A 71 -9.97 -7.07 8.98
N HIS A 72 -10.53 -8.21 8.61
CA HIS A 72 -11.50 -8.93 9.42
C HIS A 72 -10.81 -9.93 10.35
N THR A 73 -9.92 -10.76 9.82
CA THR A 73 -9.21 -11.78 10.61
C THR A 73 -8.01 -11.20 11.36
N HIS A 74 -7.58 -9.99 11.01
CA HIS A 74 -6.35 -9.35 11.49
C HIS A 74 -5.08 -10.16 11.22
N VAL A 75 -5.13 -11.10 10.27
CA VAL A 75 -3.96 -11.87 9.86
C VAL A 75 -3.14 -11.05 8.87
N ILE A 76 -1.84 -10.92 9.15
CA ILE A 76 -0.88 -10.32 8.23
C ILE A 76 -0.54 -11.35 7.13
N LEU A 77 -0.89 -11.02 5.90
CA LEU A 77 -0.62 -11.81 4.71
C LEU A 77 0.85 -11.66 4.27
N ASP A 78 1.35 -10.43 4.25
CA ASP A 78 2.76 -10.15 3.96
C ASP A 78 3.23 -8.90 4.71
N ALA A 79 4.55 -8.79 4.90
CA ALA A 79 5.17 -7.63 5.52
C ALA A 79 6.54 -7.37 4.91
N GLN A 80 6.78 -6.12 4.55
CA GLN A 80 8.06 -5.67 3.99
C GLN A 80 8.74 -4.73 4.98
N VAL A 81 10.02 -4.98 5.21
CA VAL A 81 10.85 -4.20 6.14
C VAL A 81 11.89 -3.41 5.34
N GLY A 82 12.03 -2.14 5.67
CA GLY A 82 13.03 -1.25 5.11
C GLY A 82 13.71 -0.41 6.18
N ASP A 83 14.78 0.27 5.77
CA ASP A 83 15.39 1.31 6.58
C ASP A 83 14.45 2.51 6.77
N TYR A 84 14.79 3.40 7.69
CA TYR A 84 13.98 4.59 8.00
C TYR A 84 13.77 5.51 6.78
N ARG A 85 14.73 5.55 5.85
CA ARG A 85 14.73 6.47 4.71
C ARG A 85 13.94 5.93 3.52
N THR A 86 13.71 4.63 3.48
CA THR A 86 12.91 3.96 2.45
C THR A 86 11.47 4.42 2.56
N ALA A 87 10.91 4.99 1.48
CA ALA A 87 9.50 5.38 1.46
C ALA A 87 8.57 4.16 1.64
N GLU A 88 7.35 4.39 2.14
CA GLU A 88 6.36 3.33 2.34
C GLU A 88 5.83 2.77 1.01
N THR A 89 5.64 3.63 0.00
CA THR A 89 5.07 3.21 -1.30
C THR A 89 5.88 2.09 -1.98
N PRO A 90 7.23 2.14 -2.10
CA PRO A 90 8.01 1.01 -2.62
C PRO A 90 7.83 -0.30 -1.85
N LEU A 91 7.72 -0.23 -0.51
CA LEU A 91 7.51 -1.43 0.32
C LEU A 91 6.11 -2.01 0.08
N ALA A 92 5.09 -1.17 -0.07
CA ALA A 92 3.75 -1.60 -0.48
C ALA A 92 3.74 -2.21 -1.88
N GLU A 93 4.43 -1.59 -2.84
CA GLU A 93 4.53 -2.08 -4.23
C GLU A 93 5.12 -3.50 -4.30
N ALA A 94 6.03 -3.87 -3.39
CA ALA A 94 6.65 -5.19 -3.34
C ALA A 94 5.67 -6.31 -2.89
N MET A 95 4.56 -5.97 -2.24
CA MET A 95 3.57 -6.95 -1.76
C MET A 95 2.39 -7.17 -2.71
N LEU A 96 2.28 -6.39 -3.79
CA LEU A 96 1.06 -6.37 -4.62
C LEU A 96 0.72 -7.72 -5.26
N ASP A 97 1.74 -8.51 -5.59
CA ASP A 97 1.55 -9.83 -6.20
C ASP A 97 1.01 -10.87 -5.18
N LYS A 98 1.01 -10.56 -3.87
CA LYS A 98 0.45 -11.42 -2.81
C LYS A 98 -1.04 -11.20 -2.58
N ILE A 99 -1.57 -10.05 -2.99
CA ILE A 99 -2.98 -9.72 -2.83
C ILE A 99 -3.82 -10.74 -3.62
N PRO A 100 -4.89 -11.31 -3.05
CA PRO A 100 -5.77 -12.24 -3.77
C PRO A 100 -6.68 -11.51 -4.75
N ASP A 101 -7.28 -12.25 -5.68
CA ASP A 101 -8.35 -11.73 -6.54
C ASP A 101 -9.64 -11.50 -5.74
N ARG A 102 -10.57 -10.70 -6.31
CA ARG A 102 -11.85 -10.35 -5.68
C ARG A 102 -11.63 -9.74 -4.29
N SER A 103 -10.87 -8.66 -4.26
CA SER A 103 -10.42 -7.99 -3.04
C SER A 103 -10.57 -6.48 -3.15
N ILE A 104 -10.82 -5.82 -2.02
CA ILE A 104 -10.70 -4.36 -1.87
C ILE A 104 -9.56 -4.03 -0.90
N ILE A 105 -8.67 -3.12 -1.31
CA ILE A 105 -7.50 -2.72 -0.53
C ILE A 105 -7.71 -1.32 0.02
N LEU A 106 -7.78 -1.23 1.35
CA LEU A 106 -7.82 0.01 2.09
C LEU A 106 -6.40 0.59 2.21
N LEU A 107 -6.27 1.86 1.85
CA LEU A 107 -5.01 2.59 1.85
C LEU A 107 -5.16 3.89 2.63
N ASP A 108 -4.11 4.27 3.35
CA ASP A 108 -4.00 5.61 3.91
C ASP A 108 -3.76 6.67 2.79
N ARG A 109 -3.85 7.96 3.15
CA ARG A 109 -3.63 9.07 2.18
C ARG A 109 -2.18 9.15 1.67
N ASN A 110 -1.21 8.61 2.40
CA ASN A 110 0.21 8.65 2.04
C ASN A 110 0.52 7.70 0.89
N PHE A 111 -0.26 6.62 0.72
CA PHE A 111 -0.16 5.70 -0.42
C PHE A 111 -0.74 6.21 -1.75
N TRP A 112 -1.10 7.50 -1.88
CA TRP A 112 -1.57 8.08 -3.14
C TRP A 112 -0.48 8.10 -4.22
N SER A 113 -0.40 6.98 -4.94
CA SER A 113 0.57 6.71 -6.00
C SER A 113 -0.16 6.13 -7.19
N THR A 114 -0.08 6.82 -8.34
CA THR A 114 -0.71 6.35 -9.57
C THR A 114 -0.18 4.98 -10.00
N ASN A 115 1.10 4.68 -9.73
CA ASN A 115 1.67 3.38 -10.06
C ASN A 115 1.11 2.27 -9.18
N LEU A 116 0.95 2.53 -7.88
CA LEU A 116 0.36 1.59 -6.92
C LEU A 116 -1.09 1.29 -7.31
N MET A 117 -1.90 2.34 -7.51
CA MET A 117 -3.31 2.24 -7.91
C MET A 117 -3.51 1.51 -9.24
N HIS A 118 -2.74 1.89 -10.28
CA HIS A 118 -2.77 1.22 -11.57
C HIS A 118 -2.41 -0.26 -11.41
N THR A 119 -1.35 -0.57 -10.67
CA THR A 119 -0.89 -1.96 -10.52
C THR A 119 -1.94 -2.80 -9.80
N LEU A 120 -2.56 -2.27 -8.74
CA LEU A 120 -3.66 -2.93 -8.02
C LEU A 120 -4.83 -3.28 -8.94
N MET A 121 -5.26 -2.35 -9.80
CA MET A 121 -6.40 -2.58 -10.70
C MET A 121 -6.08 -3.52 -11.87
N THR A 122 -4.82 -3.55 -12.32
CA THR A 122 -4.43 -4.26 -13.55
C THR A 122 -3.75 -5.60 -13.32
N ARG A 123 -3.27 -5.86 -12.11
CA ARG A 123 -2.68 -7.15 -11.75
C ARG A 123 -3.65 -7.95 -10.90
N GLY A 124 -4.40 -8.82 -11.56
CA GLY A 124 -5.37 -9.72 -10.95
C GLY A 124 -6.79 -9.44 -11.45
N ASN A 125 -7.75 -10.16 -10.87
CA ASN A 125 -9.16 -10.07 -11.26
C ASN A 125 -9.97 -9.42 -10.13
N GLU A 126 -10.81 -8.43 -10.48
CA GLU A 126 -11.71 -7.74 -9.54
C GLU A 126 -10.98 -7.22 -8.28
N ARG A 127 -9.84 -6.54 -8.50
CA ARG A 127 -9.10 -5.87 -7.43
C ARG A 127 -9.42 -4.39 -7.41
N HIS A 128 -9.96 -3.96 -6.27
CA HIS A 128 -10.41 -2.60 -6.02
C HIS A 128 -9.56 -1.96 -4.94
N TRP A 129 -9.54 -0.65 -4.85
CA TRP A 129 -8.85 0.07 -3.79
C TRP A 129 -9.72 1.22 -3.29
N LEU A 130 -9.54 1.54 -2.01
CA LEU A 130 -10.18 2.68 -1.35
C LEU A 130 -9.11 3.50 -0.65
N ILE A 131 -9.06 4.79 -0.95
CA ILE A 131 -8.09 5.72 -0.37
C ILE A 131 -8.76 7.06 -0.06
N PRO A 132 -8.45 7.70 1.08
CA PRO A 132 -8.89 9.07 1.32
C PRO A 132 -8.37 10.01 0.25
N LYS A 133 -9.26 10.82 -0.33
CA LYS A 133 -8.88 11.86 -1.30
C LYS A 133 -7.81 12.79 -0.73
N ARG A 134 -6.81 13.13 -1.56
CA ARG A 134 -5.92 14.26 -1.27
C ARG A 134 -6.63 15.59 -1.54
N SER A 135 -6.44 16.56 -0.65
CA SER A 135 -7.06 17.89 -0.78
C SER A 135 -6.66 18.62 -2.07
N ASN A 136 -5.47 18.37 -2.59
CA ASN A 136 -4.92 18.97 -3.81
C ASN A 136 -5.00 18.05 -5.04
N ALA A 137 -5.84 17.01 -5.01
CA ALA A 137 -6.03 16.16 -6.19
C ALA A 137 -6.67 16.97 -7.32
N VAL A 138 -6.03 16.93 -8.50
CA VAL A 138 -6.56 17.54 -9.74
C VAL A 138 -7.27 16.45 -10.53
N TYR A 139 -8.56 16.66 -10.80
CA TYR A 139 -9.43 15.72 -11.51
C TYR A 139 -10.49 16.47 -12.29
N GLU A 140 -11.04 15.80 -13.30
CA GLU A 140 -12.23 16.20 -14.04
C GLU A 140 -13.40 15.32 -13.58
N VAL A 141 -14.56 15.90 -13.31
CA VAL A 141 -15.79 15.13 -13.05
C VAL A 141 -16.37 14.69 -14.39
N VAL A 142 -16.52 13.38 -14.58
CA VAL A 142 -17.07 12.79 -15.80
C VAL A 142 -18.59 12.62 -15.68
N GLU A 143 -19.04 12.17 -14.51
CA GLU A 143 -20.45 11.92 -14.22
C GLU A 143 -20.70 12.09 -12.72
N GLU A 144 -21.86 12.63 -12.33
CA GLU A 144 -22.28 12.78 -10.93
C GLU A 144 -23.41 11.79 -10.64
N TYR A 145 -23.31 11.06 -9.53
CA TYR A 145 -24.31 10.08 -9.09
C TYR A 145 -25.13 10.57 -7.90
N GLY A 146 -24.66 11.60 -7.18
CA GLY A 146 -25.36 12.21 -6.05
C GLY A 146 -24.43 13.01 -5.15
N ASP A 147 -24.91 13.40 -3.97
CA ASP A 147 -24.11 14.15 -3.00
C ASP A 147 -22.90 13.32 -2.53
N GLY A 148 -21.70 13.79 -2.86
CA GLY A 148 -20.44 13.12 -2.53
C GLY A 148 -20.08 11.91 -3.39
N ASP A 149 -20.87 11.57 -4.42
CA ASP A 149 -20.62 10.42 -5.31
C ASP A 149 -20.55 10.85 -6.78
N ALA A 150 -19.41 10.59 -7.40
CA ALA A 150 -19.13 10.99 -8.77
C ALA A 150 -17.99 10.17 -9.38
N LEU A 151 -18.09 9.93 -10.68
CA LEU A 151 -17.02 9.36 -11.48
C LEU A 151 -16.04 10.46 -11.87
N TRP A 152 -14.78 10.30 -11.48
CA TRP A 152 -13.71 11.24 -11.82
C TRP A 152 -12.76 10.64 -12.84
N ARG A 153 -12.09 11.54 -13.56
CA ARG A 153 -10.98 11.24 -14.43
C ARG A 153 -9.75 12.00 -13.96
N MET A 154 -8.67 11.26 -13.73
CA MET A 154 -7.39 11.84 -13.34
C MET A 154 -6.36 11.77 -14.46
N THR A 155 -5.62 12.86 -14.66
CA THR A 155 -4.47 12.85 -15.56
C THR A 155 -3.25 12.25 -14.86
N VAL A 156 -2.74 11.15 -15.40
CA VAL A 156 -1.52 10.51 -14.88
C VAL A 156 -0.31 11.43 -15.08
N SER A 157 0.49 11.64 -14.02
CA SER A 157 1.69 12.50 -14.07
C SER A 157 2.76 11.95 -15.03
N SER A 158 3.59 12.82 -15.61
CA SER A 158 4.65 12.44 -16.56
C SER A 158 5.64 11.43 -16.00
N GLN A 159 5.95 11.52 -14.70
CA GLN A 159 6.83 10.59 -14.00
C GLN A 159 6.23 9.18 -13.89
N ALA A 160 4.93 9.07 -13.57
CA ALA A 160 4.21 7.80 -13.55
C ALA A 160 4.10 7.19 -14.95
N ARG A 161 3.91 8.02 -16.00
CA ARG A 161 3.92 7.56 -17.40
C ARG A 161 5.26 6.92 -17.78
N LYS A 162 6.39 7.49 -17.36
CA LYS A 162 7.72 6.95 -17.66
C LYS A 162 7.93 5.57 -17.02
N LYS A 163 7.50 5.39 -15.76
CA LYS A 163 7.61 4.11 -15.02
C LYS A 163 6.74 3.00 -15.65
N ASN A 164 5.62 3.37 -16.31
CA ASN A 164 4.69 2.44 -16.95
C ASN A 164 4.74 2.41 -18.49
N SER A 165 5.79 2.99 -19.10
CA SER A 165 5.90 3.18 -20.56
C SER A 165 5.91 1.88 -21.41
N GLY A 166 6.00 0.71 -20.79
CA GLY A 166 5.93 -0.60 -21.46
C GLY A 166 4.62 -1.38 -21.26
N LYS A 167 3.66 -0.86 -20.47
CA LYS A 167 2.40 -1.54 -20.15
C LYS A 167 1.24 -0.60 -20.51
N ARG A 168 0.88 -0.53 -21.79
CA ARG A 168 -0.26 0.27 -22.26
C ARG A 168 -1.58 -0.38 -21.83
N PRO A 169 -2.49 0.35 -21.18
CA PRO A 169 -3.89 0.36 -21.56
C PRO A 169 -4.15 1.54 -22.50
N ALA A 170 -5.18 1.41 -23.32
CA ALA A 170 -5.49 2.31 -24.44
C ALA A 170 -6.00 3.71 -24.04
N ASN A 171 -6.08 4.07 -22.74
CA ASN A 171 -6.49 5.41 -22.31
C ASN A 171 -5.64 5.90 -21.12
N ASN A 172 -5.14 7.13 -21.24
CA ASN A 172 -4.17 7.80 -20.37
C ASN A 172 -4.73 8.27 -19.01
N THR A 173 -5.72 7.55 -18.48
CA THR A 173 -6.60 8.01 -17.40
C THR A 173 -6.99 6.84 -16.49
N PHE A 174 -7.06 7.11 -15.19
CA PHE A 174 -7.74 6.30 -14.19
C PHE A 174 -8.84 7.13 -13.55
#